data_AF-A0A2B7ZHP0-F1
#
_entry.id   AF-A0A2B7ZHP0-F1
#
_cell.length_a   1.000
_cell.length_b   1.000
_cell.length_c   1.000
_cell.angle_alpha   90.00
_cell.angle_beta   90.00
_cell.angle_gamma   90.00
#
_symmetry.space_group_name_H-M   'P 1'
#
loop_
_entity.id
_entity.type
_entity.pdbx_description
1 polymer ?
#
loop_
_entity_poly.entity_id
_entity_poly.type
_entity_poly.pdbx_seq_one_letter_code
_entity_poly.pdbx_strand_id
1 'polypeptide(L)'
;MRWPLRGLLLTAILFVTATLFYLPQWRQPLVHAGVQKYFTWDNPDFAYFNNQFILHLASAVNNPLPTRRLLSPGITCPAVRGVATSQLIPVTDVFDAAGLEQLGYDTRPQLATSLQNASTLVVDFANEITEASEQVVRITAPSESYWQRSAFSFVRDSFILPLRAGSWRKAAHSFTLSAPLDACVKDMLPDILPQAVALHIRTWPSDLSFGQKDPCHQNEIPVLRNVFGKCDWTGSYLYNNVKRTQLNSNQPVVIATDDREGEVIRELVKLLDGRAHFMEMTDKCKEVIKMAHPEEEHEWRLATYWPIIEATSLTRAESFVGSFWSTLSQLVAVRRSTKRTFFFQTRLQALIWDSRVALGVLIIVLMTYVGYTYSRRVLANRRNRMAAARKSEFIASP
;
A
#
# COMPACT_ATOMS: atom_id res chain seq x y z
N MET A 1 12.83 -11.39 47.35
CA MET A 1 12.78 -11.90 45.96
C MET A 1 12.01 -10.92 45.07
N ARG A 2 12.69 -10.14 44.20
CA ARG A 2 12.09 -9.10 43.32
C ARG A 2 12.17 -9.42 41.82
N TRP A 3 12.57 -10.64 41.48
CA TRP A 3 12.71 -11.13 40.10
C TRP A 3 11.40 -11.57 39.39
N PRO A 4 10.35 -12.10 40.06
CA PRO A 4 9.22 -12.67 39.32
C PRO A 4 8.38 -11.60 38.62
N LEU A 5 8.30 -10.38 39.18
CA LEU A 5 7.51 -9.29 38.58
C LEU A 5 8.16 -8.69 37.32
N ARG A 6 9.50 -8.68 37.25
CA ARG A 6 10.23 -8.18 36.07
C ARG A 6 10.15 -9.17 34.91
N GLY A 7 10.23 -10.47 35.21
CA GLY A 7 10.00 -11.54 34.25
C GLY A 7 8.57 -11.53 33.71
N LEU A 8 7.57 -11.35 34.58
CA LEU A 8 6.15 -11.24 34.23
C LEU A 8 5.85 -10.01 33.36
N LEU A 9 6.48 -8.87 33.63
CA LEU A 9 6.31 -7.67 32.80
C LEU A 9 6.91 -7.88 31.40
N LEU A 10 8.09 -8.49 31.31
CA LEU A 10 8.75 -8.76 30.03
C LEU A 10 7.98 -9.80 29.21
N THR A 11 7.45 -10.83 29.86
CA THR A 11 6.57 -11.82 29.21
C THR A 11 5.23 -11.21 28.82
N ALA A 12 4.63 -10.33 29.63
CA ALA A 12 3.41 -9.62 29.24
C ALA A 12 3.65 -8.68 28.03
N ILE A 13 4.78 -7.97 27.98
CA ILE A 13 5.18 -7.16 26.83
C ILE A 13 5.38 -8.05 25.60
N LEU A 14 6.14 -9.14 25.72
CA LEU A 14 6.35 -10.10 24.62
C LEU A 14 5.04 -10.75 24.17
N PHE A 15 4.13 -11.05 25.09
CA PHE A 15 2.85 -11.68 24.80
C PHE A 15 1.88 -10.70 24.13
N VAL A 16 1.79 -9.45 24.60
CA VAL A 16 1.02 -8.37 23.95
C VAL A 16 1.60 -8.05 22.58
N THR A 17 2.93 -8.06 22.44
CA THR A 17 3.61 -7.85 21.16
C THR A 17 3.39 -9.04 20.22
N ALA A 18 3.44 -10.28 20.70
CA ALA A 18 3.14 -11.45 19.90
C ALA A 18 1.65 -11.49 19.49
N THR A 19 0.73 -11.20 20.40
CA THR A 19 -0.72 -11.25 20.15
C THR A 19 -1.22 -10.10 19.27
N LEU A 20 -0.72 -8.87 19.42
CA LEU A 20 -1.16 -7.73 18.58
C LEU A 20 -0.48 -7.68 17.21
N PHE A 21 0.69 -8.32 17.05
CA PHE A 21 1.48 -8.25 15.81
C PHE A 21 1.55 -9.57 15.02
N TYR A 22 1.45 -10.74 15.65
CA TYR A 22 1.58 -12.05 14.96
C TYR A 22 0.26 -12.85 14.84
N LEU A 23 -0.69 -12.69 15.75
CA LEU A 23 -1.97 -13.44 15.68
C LEU A 23 -2.87 -13.12 14.47
N PRO A 24 -2.84 -11.91 13.85
CA PRO A 24 -3.58 -11.68 12.61
C PRO A 24 -3.03 -12.46 11.41
N GLN A 25 -1.79 -12.96 11.46
CA GLN A 25 -1.17 -13.68 10.33
C GLN A 25 -1.74 -15.08 10.10
N TRP A 26 -2.51 -15.63 11.05
CA TRP A 26 -2.81 -17.07 11.10
C TRP A 26 -4.22 -17.48 10.65
N ARG A 27 -5.04 -16.56 10.14
CA ARG A 27 -6.37 -16.92 9.65
C ARG A 27 -6.67 -16.21 8.35
N GLN A 28 -6.14 -16.75 7.25
CA GLN A 28 -7.00 -16.82 6.07
C GLN A 28 -8.02 -17.92 6.37
N PRO A 29 -9.30 -17.61 6.52
CA PRO A 29 -10.30 -18.61 6.79
C PRO A 29 -10.36 -19.58 5.62
N LEU A 30 -10.43 -20.86 5.96
CA LEU A 30 -10.73 -21.93 5.02
C LEU A 30 -12.09 -21.62 4.37
N VAL A 31 -12.08 -21.46 3.04
CA VAL A 31 -13.28 -21.32 2.22
C VAL A 31 -14.16 -22.54 2.48
N HIS A 32 -15.32 -22.34 3.12
CA HIS A 32 -16.26 -23.41 3.41
C HIS A 32 -16.98 -23.83 2.13
N ALA A 33 -17.01 -25.14 1.86
CA ALA A 33 -17.81 -25.72 0.80
C ALA A 33 -19.30 -25.65 1.16
N GLY A 34 -19.99 -24.68 0.57
CA GLY A 34 -21.42 -24.39 0.67
C GLY A 34 -21.74 -23.22 -0.27
N VAL A 35 -23.03 -22.97 -0.57
CA VAL A 35 -23.54 -22.00 -1.56
C VAL A 35 -22.59 -20.80 -1.75
N GLN A 36 -22.02 -20.67 -2.95
CA GLN A 36 -21.01 -19.66 -3.23
C GLN A 36 -21.62 -18.26 -3.11
N LYS A 37 -21.28 -17.59 -2.02
CA LYS A 37 -21.57 -16.17 -1.76
C LYS A 37 -20.38 -15.31 -2.15
N TYR A 38 -20.67 -14.07 -2.52
CA TYR A 38 -19.68 -13.13 -3.04
C TYR A 38 -19.68 -11.80 -2.29
N PHE A 39 -18.50 -11.20 -2.23
CA PHE A 39 -18.30 -9.81 -1.87
C PHE A 39 -17.71 -9.07 -3.07
N THR A 40 -18.25 -7.90 -3.37
CA THR A 40 -17.81 -7.03 -4.47
C THR A 40 -17.95 -5.56 -4.10
N TRP A 41 -17.41 -4.67 -4.92
CA TRP A 41 -17.42 -3.24 -4.71
C TRP A 41 -17.50 -2.49 -6.04
N ASP A 42 -17.88 -1.21 -6.00
CA ASP A 42 -17.81 -0.34 -7.16
C ASP A 42 -16.48 0.38 -7.27
N ASN A 43 -16.00 0.53 -8.51
CA ASN A 43 -14.81 1.31 -8.79
C ASN A 43 -15.14 2.81 -8.64
N PRO A 44 -14.42 3.56 -7.78
CA PRO A 44 -14.66 4.99 -7.65
C PRO A 44 -14.25 5.74 -8.93
N ASP A 45 -14.99 6.78 -9.31
CA ASP A 45 -14.75 7.54 -10.55
C ASP A 45 -13.40 8.27 -10.59
N PHE A 46 -12.87 8.66 -9.42
CA PHE A 46 -11.55 9.28 -9.30
C PHE A 46 -10.40 8.27 -9.33
N ALA A 47 -10.70 6.97 -9.18
CA ALA A 47 -9.69 5.95 -8.97
C ALA A 47 -9.11 5.51 -10.32
N TYR A 48 -7.89 5.94 -10.63
CA TYR A 48 -7.09 5.32 -11.69
C TYR A 48 -6.63 3.91 -11.28
N PHE A 49 -5.98 3.18 -12.20
CA PHE A 49 -5.53 1.79 -12.01
C PHE A 49 -4.89 1.53 -10.64
N ASN A 50 -3.95 2.37 -10.20
CA ASN A 50 -3.23 2.16 -8.93
C ASN A 50 -4.16 2.19 -7.71
N ASN A 51 -5.18 3.07 -7.72
CA ASN A 51 -6.15 3.13 -6.64
C ASN A 51 -7.06 1.89 -6.67
N GLN A 52 -7.53 1.50 -7.84
CA GLN A 52 -8.31 0.27 -7.99
C GLN A 52 -7.50 -0.98 -7.61
N PHE A 53 -6.20 -1.02 -7.89
CA PHE A 53 -5.35 -2.13 -7.47
C PHE A 53 -5.18 -2.15 -5.95
N ILE A 54 -5.08 -1.00 -5.27
CA ILE A 54 -5.11 -0.97 -3.80
C ILE A 54 -6.43 -1.52 -3.25
N LEU A 55 -7.58 -1.25 -3.89
CA LEU A 55 -8.85 -1.88 -3.50
C LEU A 55 -8.81 -3.40 -3.65
N HIS A 56 -8.33 -3.90 -4.79
CA HIS A 56 -8.20 -5.34 -5.00
C HIS A 56 -7.26 -5.97 -3.95
N LEU A 57 -6.09 -5.37 -3.76
CA LEU A 57 -5.12 -5.83 -2.78
C LEU A 57 -5.70 -5.81 -1.34
N ALA A 58 -6.42 -4.75 -0.98
CA ALA A 58 -7.04 -4.62 0.34
C ALA A 58 -8.17 -5.63 0.53
N SER A 59 -9.01 -5.87 -0.47
CA SER A 59 -10.06 -6.89 -0.44
C SER A 59 -9.46 -8.30 -0.25
N ALA A 60 -8.30 -8.58 -0.84
CA ALA A 60 -7.60 -9.86 -0.65
C ALA A 60 -6.97 -10.01 0.75
N VAL A 61 -6.38 -8.94 1.29
CA VAL A 61 -5.66 -8.98 2.58
C VAL A 61 -6.60 -8.83 3.78
N ASN A 62 -7.57 -7.92 3.67
CA ASN A 62 -8.52 -7.53 4.69
C ASN A 62 -9.95 -7.71 4.17
N ASN A 63 -10.27 -8.91 3.68
CA ASN A 63 -11.62 -9.23 3.22
C ASN A 63 -12.64 -8.95 4.34
N PRO A 64 -13.58 -8.00 4.17
CA PRO A 64 -14.56 -7.71 5.20
C PRO A 64 -15.55 -8.87 5.42
N LEU A 65 -15.70 -9.77 4.43
CA LEU A 65 -16.56 -10.94 4.47
C LEU A 65 -15.76 -12.21 4.15
N PRO A 66 -14.92 -12.69 5.09
CA PRO A 66 -13.99 -13.80 4.87
C PRO A 66 -14.62 -15.12 4.41
N THR A 67 -15.91 -15.32 4.69
CA THR A 67 -16.70 -16.51 4.31
C THR A 67 -17.19 -16.45 2.86
N ARG A 68 -16.94 -15.36 2.13
CA ARG A 68 -17.37 -15.12 0.75
C ARG A 68 -16.18 -15.07 -0.19
N ARG A 69 -16.37 -15.53 -1.44
CA ARG A 69 -15.38 -15.32 -2.51
C ARG A 69 -15.39 -13.86 -2.94
N LEU A 70 -14.25 -13.39 -3.43
CA LEU A 70 -14.15 -12.05 -3.99
C LEU A 70 -14.59 -12.06 -5.45
N LEU A 71 -15.51 -11.18 -5.80
CA LEU A 71 -15.87 -10.91 -7.19
C LEU A 71 -15.31 -9.54 -7.55
N SER A 72 -14.29 -9.52 -8.42
CA SER A 72 -13.72 -8.28 -8.91
C SER A 72 -14.74 -7.55 -9.81
N PRO A 73 -14.92 -6.22 -9.64
CA PRO A 73 -15.71 -5.42 -10.58
C PRO A 73 -14.98 -5.14 -11.90
N GLY A 74 -13.77 -5.68 -12.11
CA GLY A 74 -12.87 -5.30 -13.20
C GLY A 74 -12.10 -4.01 -12.90
N ILE A 75 -11.38 -3.52 -13.91
CA ILE A 75 -10.61 -2.27 -13.86
C ILE A 75 -11.30 -1.25 -14.78
N THR A 76 -11.86 -0.20 -14.19
CA THR A 76 -12.47 0.91 -14.93
C THR A 76 -11.41 1.90 -15.35
N CYS A 77 -11.27 2.13 -16.65
CA CYS A 77 -10.26 3.01 -17.20
C CYS A 77 -10.94 4.27 -17.71
N PRO A 78 -10.79 5.42 -17.05
CA PRO A 78 -11.49 6.63 -17.43
C PRO A 78 -11.07 7.12 -18.82
N ALA A 79 -11.86 8.00 -19.42
CA ALA A 79 -11.54 8.62 -20.71
C ALA A 79 -10.30 9.54 -20.58
N VAL A 80 -9.11 8.97 -20.81
CA VAL A 80 -7.82 9.66 -20.74
C VAL A 80 -6.88 9.20 -21.85
N ARG A 81 -5.82 9.98 -22.11
CA ARG A 81 -4.72 9.61 -23.03
C ARG A 81 -5.20 9.23 -24.45
N GLY A 82 -6.18 9.97 -24.96
CA GLY A 82 -6.75 9.74 -26.29
C GLY A 82 -7.90 8.73 -26.32
N VAL A 83 -8.27 8.12 -25.19
CA VAL A 83 -9.46 7.27 -25.08
C VAL A 83 -10.69 8.14 -24.81
N ALA A 84 -11.69 8.08 -25.69
CA ALA A 84 -12.87 8.96 -25.65
C ALA A 84 -13.92 8.57 -24.60
N THR A 85 -14.03 7.28 -24.27
CA THR A 85 -15.04 6.76 -23.33
C THR A 85 -14.38 5.90 -22.26
N SER A 86 -15.01 5.82 -21.09
CA SER A 86 -14.54 4.92 -20.03
C SER A 86 -14.62 3.46 -20.50
N GLN A 87 -13.56 2.70 -20.28
CA GLN A 87 -13.45 1.29 -20.69
C GLN A 87 -13.41 0.39 -19.46
N LEU A 88 -14.14 -0.72 -19.48
CA LEU A 88 -14.08 -1.73 -18.43
C LEU A 88 -13.20 -2.89 -18.88
N ILE A 89 -12.08 -3.09 -18.18
CA ILE A 89 -11.17 -4.20 -18.42
C ILE A 89 -11.46 -5.32 -17.43
N PRO A 90 -11.76 -6.55 -17.87
CA PRO A 90 -11.82 -7.71 -16.99
C PRO A 90 -10.52 -7.85 -16.19
N VAL A 91 -10.61 -8.13 -14.89
CA VAL A 91 -9.42 -8.25 -14.04
C VAL A 91 -8.45 -9.34 -14.52
N THR A 92 -8.98 -10.38 -15.19
CA THR A 92 -8.23 -11.50 -15.78
C THR A 92 -7.45 -11.11 -17.03
N ASP A 93 -7.79 -10.00 -17.68
CA ASP A 93 -6.99 -9.44 -18.78
C ASP A 93 -5.74 -8.76 -18.23
N VAL A 94 -5.78 -8.30 -16.98
CA VAL A 94 -4.67 -7.64 -16.30
C VAL A 94 -3.80 -8.61 -15.51
N PHE A 95 -4.44 -9.48 -14.73
CA PHE A 95 -3.78 -10.42 -13.82
C PHE A 95 -4.10 -11.86 -14.17
N ASP A 96 -3.12 -12.74 -13.98
CA ASP A 96 -3.28 -14.17 -14.20
C ASP A 96 -4.32 -14.78 -13.24
N ALA A 97 -5.15 -15.68 -13.76
CA ALA A 97 -6.26 -16.27 -13.02
C ALA A 97 -5.79 -17.10 -11.82
N ALA A 98 -4.69 -17.85 -11.93
CA ALA A 98 -4.23 -18.69 -10.83
C ALA A 98 -3.78 -17.84 -9.62
N GLY A 99 -3.13 -16.70 -9.89
CA GLY A 99 -2.75 -15.73 -8.87
C GLY A 99 -3.97 -15.11 -8.17
N LEU A 100 -5.00 -14.75 -8.93
CA LEU A 100 -6.27 -14.23 -8.41
C LEU A 100 -7.03 -15.28 -7.57
N GLU A 101 -7.11 -16.51 -8.02
CA GLU A 101 -7.78 -17.60 -7.30
C GLU A 101 -7.12 -17.89 -5.95
N GLN A 102 -5.78 -17.84 -5.88
CA GLN A 102 -5.04 -17.97 -4.62
C GLN A 102 -5.42 -16.88 -3.60
N LEU A 103 -5.84 -15.72 -4.09
CA LEU A 103 -6.27 -14.58 -3.28
C LEU A 103 -7.77 -14.62 -2.93
N GLY A 104 -8.46 -15.69 -3.33
CA GLY A 104 -9.88 -15.88 -3.04
C GLY A 104 -10.82 -15.24 -4.07
N TYR A 105 -10.29 -14.75 -5.20
CA TYR A 105 -11.12 -14.27 -6.29
C TYR A 105 -11.78 -15.41 -7.04
N ASP A 106 -12.95 -15.11 -7.60
CA ASP A 106 -13.55 -15.89 -8.66
C ASP A 106 -13.16 -15.29 -10.03
N THR A 107 -12.71 -16.16 -10.93
CA THR A 107 -12.09 -15.83 -12.22
C THR A 107 -12.92 -16.33 -13.40
N ARG A 108 -14.09 -16.95 -13.14
CA ARG A 108 -14.94 -17.50 -14.19
C ARG A 108 -15.55 -16.36 -15.03
N PRO A 109 -15.28 -16.30 -16.36
CA PRO A 109 -15.68 -15.16 -17.20
C PRO A 109 -17.20 -14.88 -17.23
N GLN A 110 -18.03 -15.91 -17.17
CA GLN A 110 -19.49 -15.78 -17.26
C GLN A 110 -20.16 -15.42 -15.91
N LEU A 111 -19.39 -15.44 -14.81
CA LEU A 111 -19.97 -15.33 -13.48
C LEU A 111 -20.54 -13.94 -13.20
N ALA A 112 -19.82 -12.88 -13.58
CA ALA A 112 -20.27 -11.50 -13.39
C ALA A 112 -21.63 -11.26 -14.08
N THR A 113 -21.79 -11.74 -15.31
CA THR A 113 -23.05 -11.67 -16.05
C THR A 113 -24.15 -12.51 -15.39
N SER A 114 -23.82 -13.73 -14.93
CA SER A 114 -24.79 -14.61 -14.27
C SER A 114 -25.29 -14.07 -12.92
N LEU A 115 -24.49 -13.23 -12.25
CA LEU A 115 -24.81 -12.64 -10.96
C LEU A 115 -25.58 -11.31 -11.06
N GLN A 116 -25.86 -10.81 -12.27
CA GLN A 116 -26.67 -9.59 -12.44
C GLN A 116 -28.06 -9.70 -11.79
N ASN A 117 -28.63 -10.91 -11.78
CA ASN A 117 -29.95 -11.20 -11.19
C ASN A 117 -29.86 -11.86 -9.80
N ALA A 118 -28.66 -11.91 -9.20
CA ALA A 118 -28.48 -12.51 -7.89
C ALA A 118 -29.07 -11.63 -6.78
N SER A 119 -29.59 -12.27 -5.73
CA SER A 119 -29.98 -11.56 -4.50
C SER A 119 -28.76 -10.81 -3.95
N THR A 120 -28.85 -9.47 -3.91
CA THR A 120 -27.74 -8.57 -3.61
C THR A 120 -28.11 -7.60 -2.51
N LEU A 121 -27.31 -7.58 -1.44
CA LEU A 121 -27.32 -6.51 -0.45
C LEU A 121 -26.39 -5.40 -0.92
N VAL A 122 -26.93 -4.20 -1.10
CA VAL A 122 -26.18 -2.99 -1.49
C VAL A 122 -25.97 -2.12 -0.26
N VAL A 123 -24.74 -1.70 -0.02
CA VAL A 123 -24.37 -0.83 1.12
C VAL A 123 -23.52 0.33 0.65
N ASP A 124 -23.58 1.46 1.36
CA ASP A 124 -22.88 2.69 0.96
C ASP A 124 -21.66 2.99 1.85
N PHE A 125 -21.63 2.41 3.06
CA PHE A 125 -20.57 2.64 4.03
C PHE A 125 -19.81 1.37 4.43
N ALA A 126 -18.50 1.50 4.60
CA ALA A 126 -17.65 0.35 4.92
C ALA A 126 -17.97 -0.32 6.28
N ASN A 127 -18.66 0.37 7.20
CA ASN A 127 -19.11 -0.18 8.48
C ASN A 127 -20.44 -0.97 8.38
N GLU A 128 -21.16 -0.83 7.26
CA GLU A 128 -22.40 -1.55 6.97
C GLU A 128 -22.15 -2.91 6.32
N ILE A 129 -20.90 -3.19 5.92
CA ILE A 129 -20.53 -4.48 5.34
C ILE A 129 -20.63 -5.56 6.44
N THR A 130 -21.70 -6.34 6.41
CA THR A 130 -21.96 -7.46 7.33
C THR A 130 -22.33 -8.73 6.58
N GLU A 131 -22.10 -9.89 7.19
CA GLU A 131 -22.55 -11.17 6.61
C GLU A 131 -24.08 -11.19 6.58
N ALA A 132 -24.63 -11.49 5.39
CA ALA A 132 -26.07 -11.44 5.13
C ALA A 132 -26.56 -12.72 4.41
N SER A 133 -27.87 -12.90 4.28
CA SER A 133 -28.43 -14.08 3.56
C SER A 133 -28.19 -14.01 2.05
N GLU A 134 -28.07 -12.81 1.52
CA GLU A 134 -27.93 -12.45 0.12
C GLU A 134 -26.68 -13.10 -0.48
N GLN A 135 -26.82 -13.52 -1.74
CA GLN A 135 -25.74 -14.18 -2.47
C GLN A 135 -24.57 -13.22 -2.70
N VAL A 136 -24.85 -11.94 -2.96
CA VAL A 136 -23.84 -10.90 -3.18
C VAL A 136 -24.00 -9.81 -2.12
N VAL A 137 -22.89 -9.36 -1.54
CA VAL A 137 -22.83 -8.09 -0.82
C VAL A 137 -21.97 -7.15 -1.64
N ARG A 138 -22.53 -6.02 -2.04
CA ARG A 138 -21.90 -5.02 -2.89
C ARG A 138 -21.81 -3.69 -2.14
N ILE A 139 -20.59 -3.17 -2.00
CA ILE A 139 -20.40 -1.79 -1.53
C ILE A 139 -20.34 -0.83 -2.73
N THR A 140 -21.15 0.21 -2.70
CA THR A 140 -21.16 1.26 -3.73
C THR A 140 -20.04 2.26 -3.46
N ALA A 141 -19.73 3.12 -4.44
CA ALA A 141 -18.69 4.14 -4.32
C ALA A 141 -19.14 5.61 -4.02
N PRO A 142 -20.37 5.93 -3.56
CA PRO A 142 -20.87 7.31 -3.46
C PRO A 142 -20.17 8.15 -2.39
N SER A 143 -19.55 7.51 -1.39
CA SER A 143 -18.94 8.17 -0.23
C SER A 143 -17.41 8.00 -0.14
N GLU A 144 -16.78 7.30 -1.10
CA GLU A 144 -15.40 6.81 -1.05
C GLU A 144 -15.04 5.99 0.22
N SER A 145 -16.01 5.63 1.07
CA SER A 145 -15.75 5.12 2.42
C SER A 145 -14.90 3.84 2.43
N TYR A 146 -15.19 2.91 1.51
CA TYR A 146 -14.44 1.67 1.35
C TYR A 146 -13.04 1.92 0.82
N TRP A 147 -12.89 2.83 -0.14
CA TRP A 147 -11.60 3.27 -0.66
C TRP A 147 -10.73 3.84 0.45
N GLN A 148 -11.24 4.81 1.20
CA GLN A 148 -10.49 5.45 2.27
C GLN A 148 -10.04 4.43 3.31
N ARG A 149 -10.96 3.56 3.79
CA ARG A 149 -10.64 2.49 4.73
C ARG A 149 -9.53 1.57 4.19
N SER A 150 -9.60 1.20 2.92
CA SER A 150 -8.64 0.33 2.25
C SER A 150 -7.27 1.00 2.11
N ALA A 151 -7.24 2.24 1.61
CA ALA A 151 -6.02 3.02 1.43
C ALA A 151 -5.31 3.31 2.76
N PHE A 152 -6.06 3.72 3.81
CA PHE A 152 -5.49 3.92 5.14
C PHE A 152 -4.90 2.63 5.71
N SER A 153 -5.61 1.51 5.59
CA SER A 153 -5.13 0.21 6.07
C SER A 153 -3.88 -0.23 5.30
N PHE A 154 -3.89 -0.10 3.97
CA PHE A 154 -2.75 -0.40 3.12
C PHE A 154 -1.51 0.41 3.52
N VAL A 155 -1.64 1.73 3.62
CA VAL A 155 -0.51 2.62 3.97
C VAL A 155 0.01 2.32 5.38
N ARG A 156 -0.90 2.25 6.35
CA ARG A 156 -0.57 1.98 7.75
C ARG A 156 0.15 0.66 7.91
N ASP A 157 -0.41 -0.42 7.36
CA ASP A 157 0.07 -1.78 7.62
C ASP A 157 1.25 -2.18 6.71
N SER A 158 1.34 -1.61 5.50
CA SER A 158 2.44 -1.95 4.56
C SER A 158 3.71 -1.14 4.78
N PHE A 159 3.58 0.13 5.21
CA PHE A 159 4.74 1.05 5.28
C PHE A 159 5.01 1.61 6.67
N ILE A 160 3.96 1.96 7.43
CA ILE A 160 4.14 2.59 8.75
C ILE A 160 4.42 1.53 9.84
N LEU A 161 3.70 0.41 9.81
CA LEU A 161 3.81 -0.69 10.76
C LEU A 161 4.52 -1.91 10.12
N PRO A 162 5.87 -1.93 10.04
CA PRO A 162 6.61 -2.88 9.21
C PRO A 162 6.35 -4.36 9.55
N LEU A 163 5.96 -4.68 10.79
CA LEU A 163 5.61 -6.04 11.22
C LEU A 163 4.31 -6.56 10.58
N ARG A 164 3.43 -5.66 10.11
CA ARG A 164 2.16 -6.01 9.46
C ARG A 164 2.26 -6.09 7.94
N ALA A 165 3.41 -5.74 7.36
CA ALA A 165 3.57 -5.66 5.91
C ALA A 165 3.58 -7.04 5.20
N GLY A 166 3.77 -8.14 5.95
CA GLY A 166 3.96 -9.47 5.38
C GLY A 166 2.80 -9.96 4.51
N SER A 167 1.55 -9.84 4.99
CA SER A 167 0.36 -10.27 4.25
C SER A 167 0.15 -9.44 2.98
N TRP A 168 0.32 -8.11 3.08
CA TRP A 168 0.23 -7.18 1.95
C TRP A 168 1.25 -7.49 0.87
N ARG A 169 2.51 -7.71 1.26
CA ARG A 169 3.59 -8.08 0.34
C ARG A 169 3.29 -9.41 -0.32
N LYS A 170 2.94 -10.44 0.46
CA LYS A 170 2.59 -11.76 -0.09
C LYS A 170 1.45 -11.66 -1.12
N ALA A 171 0.37 -10.97 -0.77
CA ALA A 171 -0.76 -10.79 -1.65
C ALA A 171 -0.39 -10.03 -2.94
N ALA A 172 0.39 -8.96 -2.82
CA ALA A 172 0.84 -8.17 -3.97
C ALA A 172 1.73 -8.95 -4.96
N HIS A 173 2.43 -10.00 -4.50
CA HIS A 173 3.19 -10.90 -5.37
C HIS A 173 2.31 -11.96 -6.06
N SER A 174 1.17 -12.32 -5.47
CA SER A 174 0.17 -13.20 -6.10
C SER A 174 -0.64 -12.50 -7.20
N PHE A 175 -0.66 -11.16 -7.24
CA PHE A 175 -1.14 -10.40 -8.40
C PHE A 175 -0.09 -10.42 -9.53
N THR A 176 0.10 -11.58 -10.13
CA THR A 176 0.93 -11.80 -11.33
C THR A 176 0.20 -11.28 -12.57
N LEU A 177 0.92 -10.64 -13.49
CA LEU A 177 0.31 -10.12 -14.71
C LEU A 177 -0.14 -11.25 -15.65
N SER A 178 -1.14 -10.96 -16.48
CA SER A 178 -1.51 -11.80 -17.61
C SER A 178 -0.34 -11.94 -18.59
N ALA A 179 -0.32 -13.02 -19.37
CA ALA A 179 0.81 -13.33 -20.25
C ALA A 179 1.18 -12.19 -21.24
N PRO A 180 0.24 -11.50 -21.92
CA PRO A 180 0.58 -10.39 -22.81
C PRO A 180 1.25 -9.21 -22.08
N LEU A 181 0.74 -8.86 -20.90
CA LEU A 181 1.29 -7.76 -20.09
C LEU A 181 2.64 -8.11 -19.47
N ASP A 182 2.82 -9.34 -19.00
CA ASP A 182 4.10 -9.82 -18.47
C ASP A 182 5.19 -9.83 -19.56
N ALA A 183 4.85 -10.26 -20.77
CA ALA A 183 5.75 -10.21 -21.92
C ALA A 183 6.17 -8.76 -22.26
N CYS A 184 5.22 -7.82 -22.27
CA CYS A 184 5.49 -6.38 -22.39
C CYS A 184 6.44 -5.88 -21.31
N VAL A 185 6.14 -6.16 -20.03
CA VAL A 185 6.95 -5.73 -18.90
C VAL A 185 8.37 -6.26 -19.00
N LYS A 186 8.58 -7.49 -19.46
CA LYS A 186 9.91 -8.09 -19.67
C LYS A 186 10.70 -7.38 -20.76
N ASP A 187 10.01 -6.87 -21.79
CA ASP A 187 10.60 -6.14 -22.92
C ASP A 187 10.93 -4.67 -22.61
N MET A 188 10.45 -4.13 -21.48
CA MET A 188 10.76 -2.76 -21.07
C MET A 188 12.21 -2.65 -20.59
N LEU A 189 13.05 -1.99 -21.42
CA LEU A 189 14.48 -1.70 -21.14
C LEU A 189 15.22 -2.91 -20.52
N PRO A 190 15.22 -4.09 -21.18
CA PRO A 190 15.56 -5.37 -20.55
C PRO A 190 16.99 -5.42 -20.00
N ASP A 191 17.92 -4.72 -20.65
CA ASP A 191 19.34 -4.70 -20.28
C ASP A 191 19.69 -3.54 -19.32
N ILE A 192 18.82 -2.53 -19.20
CA ILE A 192 19.09 -1.33 -18.40
C ILE A 192 18.37 -1.43 -17.06
N LEU A 193 17.08 -1.74 -17.09
CA LEU A 193 16.22 -1.66 -15.91
C LEU A 193 16.70 -2.53 -14.75
N PRO A 194 17.09 -3.82 -14.93
CA PRO A 194 17.53 -4.67 -13.83
C PRO A 194 18.77 -4.17 -13.08
N GLN A 195 19.56 -3.28 -13.69
CA GLN A 195 20.75 -2.67 -13.08
C GLN A 195 20.55 -1.18 -12.75
N ALA A 196 19.37 -0.60 -13.02
CA ALA A 196 19.13 0.82 -12.85
C ALA A 196 18.64 1.23 -11.46
N VAL A 197 18.83 2.50 -11.12
CA VAL A 197 18.03 3.18 -10.11
C VAL A 197 16.77 3.70 -10.81
N ALA A 198 15.62 3.12 -10.50
CA ALA A 198 14.34 3.59 -10.96
C ALA A 198 13.80 4.70 -10.07
N LEU A 199 13.37 5.80 -10.68
CA LEU A 199 12.71 6.92 -10.04
C LEU A 199 11.25 6.98 -10.48
N HIS A 200 10.33 7.17 -9.54
CA HIS A 200 8.97 7.58 -9.86
C HIS A 200 8.68 8.95 -9.27
N ILE A 201 8.68 9.95 -10.15
CA ILE A 201 8.49 11.36 -9.84
C ILE A 201 7.06 11.72 -10.22
N ARG A 202 6.29 12.22 -9.25
CA ARG A 202 4.90 12.65 -9.46
C ARG A 202 4.85 14.16 -9.30
N THR A 203 4.56 14.89 -10.36
CA THR A 203 4.46 16.36 -10.35
C THR A 203 3.02 16.85 -10.36
N TRP A 204 2.06 16.02 -10.78
CA TRP A 204 0.62 16.30 -10.70
C TRP A 204 0.06 16.06 -9.29
N PRO A 205 -1.16 16.58 -8.98
CA PRO A 205 -1.85 16.30 -7.72
C PRO A 205 -1.72 14.85 -7.26
N SER A 206 -1.21 14.64 -6.04
CA SER A 206 -0.86 13.30 -5.52
C SER A 206 -2.10 12.46 -5.25
N ASP A 207 -2.09 11.16 -5.59
CA ASP A 207 -3.28 10.30 -5.53
C ASP A 207 -3.79 10.01 -4.10
N LEU A 208 -2.93 10.16 -3.07
CA LEU A 208 -3.33 10.10 -1.65
C LEU A 208 -3.98 11.38 -1.12
N SER A 209 -4.16 12.40 -1.98
CA SER A 209 -4.66 13.69 -1.54
C SER A 209 -6.16 13.69 -1.21
N PHE A 210 -6.88 12.57 -1.22
CA PHE A 210 -8.32 12.47 -0.86
C PHE A 210 -9.17 13.60 -1.47
N GLY A 211 -9.21 13.67 -2.81
CA GLY A 211 -10.02 14.66 -3.52
C GLY A 211 -9.42 16.07 -3.55
N GLN A 212 -8.17 16.28 -3.13
CA GLN A 212 -7.53 17.60 -3.20
C GLN A 212 -6.87 17.85 -4.56
N LYS A 213 -7.18 19.01 -5.13
CA LYS A 213 -6.68 19.47 -6.43
C LYS A 213 -5.23 19.98 -6.41
N ASP A 214 -4.65 20.17 -5.22
CA ASP A 214 -3.29 20.70 -5.06
C ASP A 214 -2.30 19.55 -4.71
N PRO A 215 -1.25 19.30 -5.52
CA PRO A 215 -0.21 18.31 -5.22
C PRO A 215 0.56 18.61 -3.94
N CYS A 216 0.51 19.86 -3.45
CA CYS A 216 1.23 20.35 -2.28
C CYS A 216 0.31 20.56 -1.07
N HIS A 217 -0.95 20.11 -1.16
CA HIS A 217 -1.98 20.40 -0.16
C HIS A 217 -1.56 19.99 1.27
N GLN A 218 -1.75 20.85 2.29
CA GLN A 218 -1.17 20.62 3.62
C GLN A 218 -2.07 19.88 4.65
N ASN A 219 -3.36 19.68 4.38
CA ASN A 219 -4.33 19.04 5.31
C ASN A 219 -4.20 17.51 5.50
N GLU A 220 -3.04 16.91 5.21
CA GLU A 220 -2.82 15.47 5.39
C GLU A 220 -2.35 15.10 6.80
N ILE A 221 -2.15 13.81 7.08
CA ILE A 221 -1.56 13.30 8.34
C ILE A 221 -0.27 14.10 8.63
N PRO A 222 -0.29 15.08 9.56
CA PRO A 222 0.72 16.13 9.61
C PRO A 222 2.13 15.64 9.96
N VAL A 223 2.22 14.40 10.44
CA VAL A 223 3.45 13.74 10.83
C VAL A 223 4.23 13.21 9.61
N LEU A 224 3.54 12.76 8.56
CA LEU A 224 4.20 12.11 7.42
C LEU A 224 5.02 13.07 6.55
N ARG A 225 4.67 14.36 6.51
CA ARG A 225 5.49 15.39 5.83
C ARG A 225 6.89 15.54 6.44
N ASN A 226 7.03 15.24 7.73
CA ASN A 226 8.33 15.29 8.43
C ASN A 226 9.20 14.06 8.13
N VAL A 227 8.66 13.10 7.38
CA VAL A 227 9.29 11.82 7.07
C VAL A 227 9.48 11.66 5.57
N PHE A 228 8.55 12.13 4.74
CA PHE A 228 8.58 11.97 3.30
C PHE A 228 8.45 13.31 2.59
N GLY A 229 9.30 13.52 1.58
CA GLY A 229 9.17 14.67 0.68
C GLY A 229 7.87 14.57 -0.11
N LYS A 230 7.18 15.69 -0.26
CA LYS A 230 5.89 15.77 -0.95
C LYS A 230 5.94 16.65 -2.19
N CYS A 231 6.45 17.87 -2.02
CA CYS A 231 6.44 18.92 -3.03
C CYS A 231 7.76 19.67 -3.09
N ASP A 232 7.84 20.64 -4.01
CA ASP A 232 8.95 21.59 -4.18
C ASP A 232 10.31 20.91 -4.37
N TRP A 233 10.31 19.82 -5.14
CA TRP A 233 11.53 19.11 -5.47
C TRP A 233 12.33 19.90 -6.50
N THR A 234 13.63 20.03 -6.26
CA THR A 234 14.59 20.51 -7.27
C THR A 234 15.31 19.34 -7.91
N GLY A 235 15.94 19.54 -9.07
CA GLY A 235 16.72 18.48 -9.71
C GLY A 235 17.85 18.00 -8.79
N SER A 236 18.45 18.90 -8.01
CA SER A 236 19.48 18.57 -7.02
C SER A 236 18.95 17.71 -5.86
N TYR A 237 17.72 17.95 -5.41
CA TYR A 237 17.07 17.14 -4.38
C TYR A 237 16.88 15.69 -4.85
N LEU A 238 16.37 15.51 -6.07
CA LEU A 238 16.16 14.20 -6.67
C LEU A 238 17.50 13.49 -6.93
N TYR A 239 18.49 14.22 -7.45
CA TYR A 239 19.83 13.69 -7.69
C TYR A 239 20.51 13.22 -6.40
N ASN A 240 20.36 13.96 -5.30
CA ASN A 240 20.88 13.53 -3.99
C ASN A 240 20.22 12.24 -3.49
N ASN A 241 18.94 12.01 -3.79
CA ASN A 241 18.28 10.74 -3.50
C ASN A 241 18.87 9.61 -4.34
N VAL A 242 19.12 9.82 -5.63
CA VAL A 242 19.84 8.86 -6.50
C VAL A 242 21.21 8.50 -5.93
N LYS A 243 22.01 9.50 -5.56
CA LYS A 243 23.35 9.28 -5.00
C LYS A 243 23.34 8.42 -3.72
N ARG A 244 22.29 8.53 -2.90
CA ARG A 244 22.14 7.74 -1.67
C ARG A 244 21.80 6.27 -1.95
N THR A 245 21.16 5.97 -3.07
CA THR A 245 20.59 4.65 -3.34
C THR A 245 21.36 3.85 -4.40
N GLN A 246 22.10 4.53 -5.28
CA GLN A 246 22.94 3.90 -6.30
C GLN A 246 24.09 3.09 -5.66
N LEU A 247 24.46 1.98 -6.31
CA LEU A 247 25.60 1.14 -5.93
C LEU A 247 26.92 1.73 -6.41
N ASN A 248 26.90 2.39 -7.56
CA ASN A 248 28.07 3.03 -8.17
C ASN A 248 27.66 4.31 -8.90
N SER A 249 28.63 5.15 -9.24
CA SER A 249 28.39 6.47 -9.86
C SER A 249 27.84 6.42 -11.28
N ASN A 250 28.09 5.32 -11.99
CA ASN A 250 27.78 5.18 -13.42
C ASN A 250 26.46 4.42 -13.65
N GLN A 251 25.77 4.04 -12.58
CA GLN A 251 24.54 3.27 -12.65
C GLN A 251 23.48 4.04 -13.45
N PRO A 252 22.79 3.39 -14.41
CA PRO A 252 21.73 4.04 -15.18
C PRO A 252 20.57 4.42 -14.27
N VAL A 253 19.85 5.47 -14.66
CA VAL A 253 18.69 5.98 -13.91
C VAL A 253 17.48 6.01 -14.83
N VAL A 254 16.49 5.19 -14.50
CA VAL A 254 15.24 5.14 -15.25
C VAL A 254 14.24 6.06 -14.57
N ILE A 255 13.69 7.02 -15.30
CA ILE A 255 12.77 8.03 -14.80
C ILE A 255 11.37 7.73 -15.32
N ALA A 256 10.45 7.44 -14.40
CA ALA A 256 9.01 7.47 -14.63
C ALA A 256 8.45 8.79 -14.07
N THR A 257 7.82 9.59 -14.93
CA THR A 257 7.27 10.90 -14.58
C THR A 257 6.03 11.19 -15.44
N ASP A 258 5.10 11.92 -14.86
CA ASP A 258 3.91 12.46 -15.52
C ASP A 258 4.17 13.78 -16.26
N ASP A 259 5.31 14.42 -16.02
CA ASP A 259 5.78 15.61 -16.74
C ASP A 259 7.27 15.48 -17.06
N ARG A 260 7.60 15.15 -18.33
CA ARG A 260 9.00 14.99 -18.78
C ARG A 260 9.70 16.32 -19.03
N GLU A 261 8.93 17.36 -19.36
CA GLU A 261 9.45 18.67 -19.73
C GLU A 261 9.54 19.64 -18.54
N GLY A 262 9.00 19.23 -17.40
CA GLY A 262 9.08 19.96 -16.14
C GLY A 262 10.52 20.38 -15.80
N GLU A 263 10.67 21.59 -15.27
CA GLU A 263 11.97 22.18 -14.91
C GLU A 263 12.80 21.25 -14.01
N VAL A 264 12.16 20.67 -12.99
CA VAL A 264 12.77 19.72 -12.06
C VAL A 264 13.38 18.48 -12.76
N ILE A 265 12.71 17.98 -13.81
CA ILE A 265 13.18 16.82 -14.57
C ILE A 265 14.35 17.21 -15.45
N ARG A 266 14.27 18.34 -16.15
CA ARG A 266 15.36 18.85 -17.00
C ARG A 266 16.63 19.10 -16.19
N GLU A 267 16.50 19.70 -15.00
CA GLU A 267 17.63 19.85 -14.07
C GLU A 267 18.23 18.50 -13.65
N LEU A 268 17.39 17.53 -13.30
CA LEU A 268 17.84 16.19 -12.91
C LEU A 268 18.57 15.49 -14.07
N VAL A 269 18.01 15.51 -15.28
CA VAL A 269 18.63 14.91 -16.47
C VAL A 269 20.01 15.51 -16.73
N LYS A 270 20.15 16.84 -16.61
CA LYS A 270 21.44 17.52 -16.72
C LYS A 270 22.45 17.04 -15.67
N LEU A 271 22.02 16.83 -14.42
CA LEU A 271 22.89 16.31 -13.35
C LEU A 271 23.24 14.83 -13.50
N LEU A 272 22.42 14.05 -14.20
CA LEU A 272 22.64 12.62 -14.43
C LEU A 272 23.63 12.35 -15.55
N ASP A 273 23.85 13.31 -16.46
CA ASP A 273 24.87 13.31 -17.51
C ASP A 273 24.87 12.02 -18.37
N GLY A 274 23.82 11.87 -19.19
CA GLY A 274 23.68 10.73 -20.12
C GLY A 274 23.20 9.41 -19.50
N ARG A 275 23.11 9.31 -18.16
CA ARG A 275 22.58 8.12 -17.47
C ARG A 275 21.06 8.07 -17.36
N ALA A 276 20.37 9.12 -17.78
CA ALA A 276 18.92 9.22 -17.66
C ALA A 276 18.22 8.49 -18.81
N HIS A 277 17.27 7.62 -18.49
CA HIS A 277 16.47 6.87 -19.45
C HIS A 277 14.99 7.04 -19.11
N PHE A 278 14.15 7.17 -20.13
CA PHE A 278 12.70 7.13 -20.00
C PHE A 278 12.18 5.82 -20.58
N MET A 279 11.15 5.28 -19.95
CA MET A 279 10.47 4.09 -20.46
C MET A 279 9.44 4.49 -21.51
N GLU A 280 9.33 3.70 -22.57
CA GLU A 280 8.29 3.77 -23.59
C GLU A 280 7.93 2.37 -24.06
N MET A 281 6.68 2.17 -24.50
CA MET A 281 6.29 0.88 -25.09
C MET A 281 7.05 0.66 -26.39
N THR A 282 7.84 -0.40 -26.43
CA THR A 282 8.49 -0.87 -27.65
C THR A 282 7.44 -1.34 -28.66
N ASP A 283 7.78 -1.39 -29.93
CA ASP A 283 6.87 -1.91 -30.95
C ASP A 283 6.54 -3.38 -30.71
N LYS A 284 7.51 -4.16 -30.24
CA LYS A 284 7.27 -5.56 -29.82
C LYS A 284 6.25 -5.67 -28.69
N CYS A 285 6.31 -4.80 -27.68
CA CYS A 285 5.30 -4.76 -26.63
C CYS A 285 3.91 -4.39 -27.19
N LYS A 286 3.84 -3.37 -28.07
CA LYS A 286 2.57 -2.98 -28.69
C LYS A 286 1.95 -4.14 -29.48
N GLU A 287 2.74 -4.85 -30.28
CA GLU A 287 2.26 -5.97 -31.09
C GLU A 287 1.77 -7.15 -30.22
N VAL A 288 2.44 -7.46 -29.11
CA VAL A 288 1.98 -8.50 -28.17
C VAL A 288 0.59 -8.16 -27.58
N ILE A 289 0.33 -6.89 -27.25
CA ILE A 289 -0.98 -6.46 -26.76
C ILE A 289 -2.02 -6.54 -27.87
N LYS A 290 -1.71 -6.05 -29.07
CA LYS A 290 -2.62 -6.09 -30.22
C LYS A 290 -3.01 -7.51 -30.60
N MET A 291 -2.07 -8.45 -30.59
CA MET A 291 -2.34 -9.86 -30.89
C MET A 291 -3.28 -10.52 -29.86
N ALA A 292 -3.37 -9.99 -28.64
CA ALA A 292 -4.21 -10.55 -27.58
C ALA A 292 -5.65 -10.04 -27.60
N HIS A 293 -5.96 -9.01 -28.41
CA HIS A 293 -7.24 -8.31 -28.38
C HIS A 293 -7.79 -8.03 -29.80
N PRO A 294 -9.11 -7.86 -29.96
CA PRO A 294 -9.72 -7.43 -31.22
C PRO A 294 -9.17 -6.09 -31.72
N GLU A 295 -9.19 -5.85 -33.03
CA GLU A 295 -8.62 -4.67 -33.68
C GLU A 295 -9.23 -3.37 -33.17
N GLU A 296 -10.54 -3.37 -32.93
CA GLU A 296 -11.28 -2.25 -32.35
C GLU A 296 -10.80 -1.86 -30.93
N GLU A 297 -10.07 -2.76 -30.24
CA GLU A 297 -9.56 -2.51 -28.89
C GLU A 297 -8.11 -2.02 -28.83
N HIS A 298 -7.37 -2.11 -29.93
CA HIS A 298 -5.92 -1.92 -29.93
C HIS A 298 -5.48 -0.59 -29.33
N GLU A 299 -5.98 0.53 -29.85
CA GLU A 299 -5.54 1.86 -29.44
C GLU A 299 -5.85 2.16 -27.97
N TRP A 300 -7.08 1.85 -27.52
CA TRP A 300 -7.45 2.16 -26.14
C TRP A 300 -6.78 1.21 -25.15
N ARG A 301 -6.55 -0.07 -25.50
CA ARG A 301 -5.79 -1.02 -24.66
C ARG A 301 -4.35 -0.56 -24.48
N LEU A 302 -3.67 -0.13 -25.55
CA LEU A 302 -2.30 0.38 -25.46
C LEU A 302 -2.20 1.61 -24.54
N ALA A 303 -3.10 2.58 -24.71
CA ALA A 303 -3.13 3.78 -23.88
C ALA A 303 -3.41 3.45 -22.39
N THR A 304 -4.29 2.48 -22.17
CA THR A 304 -4.79 2.12 -20.84
C THR A 304 -3.86 1.19 -20.07
N TYR A 305 -3.12 0.31 -20.76
CA TYR A 305 -2.18 -0.61 -20.14
C TYR A 305 -0.86 0.05 -19.75
N TRP A 306 -0.52 1.21 -20.31
CA TRP A 306 0.74 1.89 -19.97
C TRP A 306 0.98 2.04 -18.46
N PRO A 307 0.06 2.59 -17.64
CA PRO A 307 0.31 2.74 -16.21
C PRO A 307 0.56 1.40 -15.49
N ILE A 308 -0.05 0.31 -15.99
CA ILE A 308 0.12 -1.05 -15.45
C ILE A 308 1.53 -1.57 -15.77
N ILE A 309 1.94 -1.42 -17.03
CA ILE A 309 3.24 -1.82 -17.56
C ILE A 309 4.34 -1.01 -16.89
N GLU A 310 4.20 0.30 -16.79
CA GLU A 310 5.14 1.22 -16.15
C GLU A 310 5.33 0.84 -14.67
N ALA A 311 4.24 0.77 -13.90
CA ALA A 311 4.28 0.40 -12.49
C ALA A 311 4.94 -0.97 -12.28
N THR A 312 4.57 -1.98 -13.08
CA THR A 312 5.14 -3.32 -12.90
C THR A 312 6.59 -3.40 -13.36
N SER A 313 6.98 -2.68 -14.42
CA SER A 313 8.37 -2.64 -14.89
C SER A 313 9.30 -2.09 -13.82
N LEU A 314 8.90 -1.02 -13.11
CA LEU A 314 9.68 -0.42 -12.02
C LEU A 314 9.99 -1.42 -10.89
N THR A 315 9.21 -2.49 -10.74
CA THR A 315 9.50 -3.55 -9.74
C THR A 315 10.76 -4.34 -10.06
N ARG A 316 11.24 -4.34 -11.31
CA ARG A 316 12.42 -5.08 -11.77
C ARG A 316 13.74 -4.36 -11.52
N ALA A 317 13.71 -3.08 -11.13
CA ALA A 317 14.93 -2.28 -11.03
C ALA A 317 15.87 -2.72 -9.90
N GLU A 318 17.16 -2.42 -9.98
CA GLU A 318 18.11 -2.71 -8.89
C GLU A 318 17.73 -1.92 -7.62
N SER A 319 17.42 -0.64 -7.77
CA SER A 319 16.86 0.20 -6.70
C SER A 319 15.69 1.01 -7.16
N PHE A 320 14.75 1.28 -6.25
CA PHE A 320 13.61 2.12 -6.54
C PHE A 320 13.54 3.28 -5.54
N VAL A 321 13.31 4.49 -6.04
CA VAL A 321 13.00 5.68 -5.25
C VAL A 321 11.71 6.30 -5.77
N GLY A 322 10.65 6.30 -4.94
CA GLY A 322 9.35 6.81 -5.34
C GLY A 322 8.85 7.97 -4.48
N SER A 323 7.77 8.59 -4.93
CA SER A 323 6.95 9.47 -4.09
C SER A 323 6.14 8.65 -3.10
N PHE A 324 6.31 8.86 -1.79
CA PHE A 324 5.45 8.18 -0.81
C PHE A 324 3.96 8.49 -1.01
N TRP A 325 3.66 9.66 -1.57
CA TRP A 325 2.31 10.18 -1.76
C TRP A 325 1.62 9.70 -3.04
N SER A 326 2.32 8.94 -3.89
CA SER A 326 1.74 8.33 -5.08
C SER A 326 1.40 6.87 -4.84
N THR A 327 0.18 6.47 -5.21
CA THR A 327 -0.24 5.07 -5.11
C THR A 327 0.52 4.16 -6.07
N LEU A 328 1.01 4.67 -7.20
CA LEU A 328 1.94 3.96 -8.08
C LEU A 328 3.21 3.55 -7.32
N SER A 329 3.88 4.52 -6.69
CA SER A 329 5.11 4.26 -5.94
C SER A 329 4.90 3.31 -4.77
N GLN A 330 3.76 3.39 -4.09
CA GLN A 330 3.42 2.45 -3.03
C GLN A 330 3.23 1.02 -3.56
N LEU A 331 2.54 0.86 -4.68
CA LEU A 331 2.37 -0.46 -5.31
C LEU A 331 3.69 -1.05 -5.78
N VAL A 332 4.59 -0.24 -6.34
CA VAL A 332 5.96 -0.66 -6.64
C VAL A 332 6.67 -1.10 -5.37
N ALA A 333 6.60 -0.29 -4.30
CA ALA A 333 7.31 -0.53 -3.06
C ALA A 333 6.82 -1.78 -2.28
N VAL A 334 5.54 -2.11 -2.34
CA VAL A 334 5.00 -3.32 -1.70
C VAL A 334 5.35 -4.60 -2.49
N ARG A 335 5.54 -4.50 -3.81
CA ARG A 335 5.96 -5.61 -4.69
C ARG A 335 7.48 -5.82 -4.77
N ARG A 336 8.27 -4.94 -4.15
CA ARG A 336 9.75 -5.00 -4.14
C ARG A 336 10.31 -5.34 -2.79
N SER A 337 11.57 -5.82 -2.73
CA SER A 337 12.31 -5.94 -1.47
C SER A 337 12.45 -4.59 -0.75
N THR A 338 12.25 -4.58 0.57
CA THR A 338 12.42 -3.36 1.41
C THR A 338 13.85 -2.84 1.44
N LYS A 339 14.85 -3.69 1.18
CA LYS A 339 16.27 -3.32 1.27
C LYS A 339 16.73 -2.35 0.17
N ARG A 340 16.02 -2.35 -0.97
CA ARG A 340 16.37 -1.59 -2.19
C ARG A 340 15.18 -0.77 -2.70
N THR A 341 14.36 -0.33 -1.77
CA THR A 341 13.12 0.42 -2.02
C THR A 341 13.09 1.59 -1.06
N PHE A 342 13.05 2.79 -1.62
CA PHE A 342 13.18 4.05 -0.91
C PHE A 342 12.08 5.00 -1.34
N PHE A 343 11.87 6.02 -0.53
CA PHE A 343 11.02 7.16 -0.89
C PHE A 343 11.87 8.43 -0.92
N PHE A 344 11.39 9.44 -1.63
CA PHE A 344 12.04 10.74 -1.65
C PHE A 344 12.09 11.35 -0.25
N GLN A 345 13.30 11.59 0.23
CA GLN A 345 13.56 12.10 1.57
C GLN A 345 14.82 12.97 1.57
N THR A 346 14.81 14.04 2.35
CA THR A 346 16.04 14.72 2.78
C THR A 346 16.89 13.77 3.64
N ARG A 347 18.15 14.16 3.93
CA ARG A 347 19.01 13.39 4.85
C ARG A 347 18.41 13.29 6.25
N LEU A 348 17.83 14.38 6.75
CA LEU A 348 17.18 14.41 8.06
C LEU A 348 15.95 13.52 8.10
N GLN A 349 15.09 13.59 7.08
CA GLN A 349 13.92 12.73 6.95
C GLN A 349 14.28 11.24 6.94
N ALA A 350 15.31 10.85 6.17
CA ALA A 350 15.80 9.48 6.15
C ALA A 350 16.34 9.03 7.52
N LEU A 351 17.11 9.87 8.21
CA LEU A 351 17.61 9.59 9.56
C LEU A 351 16.46 9.37 10.56
N ILE A 352 15.45 10.24 10.54
CA ILE A 352 14.25 10.11 11.38
C ILE A 352 13.53 8.80 11.09
N TRP A 353 13.36 8.47 9.81
CA TRP A 353 12.69 7.25 9.39
C TRP A 353 13.45 6.00 9.85
N ASP A 354 14.76 5.95 9.65
CA ASP A 354 15.58 4.80 10.05
C ASP A 354 15.60 4.62 11.57
N SER A 355 15.50 5.72 12.32
CA SER A 355 15.48 5.71 13.79
C SER A 355 14.12 5.34 14.40
N ARG A 356 13.04 5.25 13.59
CA ARG A 356 11.65 5.15 14.09
C ARG A 356 11.40 3.98 15.03
N VAL A 357 12.02 2.82 14.78
CA VAL A 357 11.83 1.62 15.62
C VAL A 357 12.50 1.81 16.98
N ALA A 358 13.75 2.31 16.99
CA ALA A 358 14.47 2.60 18.23
C ALA A 358 13.75 3.68 19.06
N LEU A 359 13.29 4.76 18.41
CA LEU A 359 12.52 5.81 19.06
C LEU A 359 11.20 5.27 19.63
N GLY A 360 10.48 4.43 18.89
CA GLY A 360 9.26 3.79 19.36
C GLY A 360 9.49 2.90 20.58
N VAL A 361 10.53 2.07 20.56
CA VAL A 361 10.91 1.22 21.71
C VAL A 361 11.28 2.09 22.91
N LEU A 362 12.06 3.15 22.72
CA LEU A 362 12.45 4.06 23.80
C LEU A 362 11.23 4.74 24.45
N ILE A 363 10.25 5.17 23.65
CA ILE A 363 8.99 5.74 24.15
C ILE A 363 8.21 4.71 24.97
N ILE A 364 8.09 3.47 24.49
CA ILE A 364 7.39 2.41 25.23
C ILE A 364 8.08 2.14 26.57
N VAL A 365 9.42 2.05 26.59
CA VAL A 365 10.20 1.84 27.81
C VAL A 365 10.00 3.00 28.79
N LEU A 366 10.05 4.24 28.30
CA LEU A 366 9.84 5.44 29.12
C LEU A 366 8.44 5.47 29.73
N MET A 367 7.39 5.27 28.91
CA MET A 367 6.00 5.23 29.37
C MET A 367 5.77 4.11 30.39
N THR A 368 6.35 2.94 30.16
CA THR A 368 6.28 1.81 31.10
C THR A 368 6.95 2.16 32.43
N TYR A 369 8.12 2.79 32.39
CA TYR A 369 8.86 3.22 33.59
C TYR A 369 8.10 4.29 34.38
N VAL A 370 7.53 5.29 33.70
CA VAL A 370 6.69 6.33 34.32
C VAL A 370 5.44 5.72 34.95
N GLY A 371 4.74 4.83 34.24
CA GLY A 371 3.58 4.10 34.78
C GLY A 371 3.92 3.26 36.01
N TYR A 372 5.07 2.58 36.00
CA TYR A 372 5.57 1.81 37.14
C TYR A 372 5.89 2.69 38.36
N THR A 373 6.61 3.79 38.15
CA THR A 373 6.98 4.72 39.24
C THR A 373 5.75 5.38 39.85
N TYR A 374 4.79 5.80 39.03
CA TYR A 374 3.50 6.32 39.48
C TYR A 374 2.72 5.29 40.31
N SER A 375 2.60 4.06 39.81
CA SER A 375 1.92 2.96 40.52
C SER A 375 2.58 2.64 41.86
N ARG A 376 3.92 2.61 41.91
CA ARG A 376 4.67 2.46 43.18
C ARG A 376 4.37 3.59 44.15
N ARG A 377 4.30 4.84 43.68
CA ARG A 377 4.01 6.00 44.52
C ARG A 377 2.60 5.92 45.11
N VAL A 378 1.61 5.54 44.30
CA VAL A 378 0.22 5.33 44.76
C VAL A 378 0.16 4.20 45.81
N LEU A 379 0.82 3.07 45.57
CA LEU A 379 0.87 1.95 46.51
C LEU A 379 1.59 2.33 47.82
N ALA A 380 2.69 3.06 47.74
CA ALA A 380 3.40 3.56 48.92
C ALA A 380 2.53 4.53 49.73
N ASN A 381 1.85 5.48 49.06
CA ASN A 381 0.92 6.40 49.71
C ASN A 381 -0.26 5.66 50.37
N ARG A 382 -0.83 4.64 49.73
CA ARG A 382 -1.86 3.78 50.34
C ARG A 382 -1.34 3.05 51.57
N ARG A 383 -0.15 2.45 51.51
CA ARG A 383 0.48 1.78 52.65
C ARG A 383 0.74 2.75 53.80
N ASN A 384 1.24 3.95 53.53
CA ASN A 384 1.46 4.98 54.54
C ASN A 384 0.15 5.44 55.18
N ARG A 385 -0.93 5.62 54.39
CA ARG A 385 -2.27 5.93 54.94
C ARG A 385 -2.80 4.81 55.83
N MET A 386 -2.68 3.54 55.42
CA MET A 386 -3.11 2.41 56.25
C MET A 386 -2.25 2.26 57.53
N ALA A 387 -0.94 2.53 57.45
CA ALA A 387 -0.05 2.52 58.61
C ALA A 387 -0.36 3.68 59.57
N ALA A 388 -0.69 4.87 59.05
CA ALA A 388 -1.12 6.02 59.84
C ALA A 388 -2.47 5.76 60.52
N ALA A 389 -3.43 5.13 59.82
CA ALA A 389 -4.71 4.73 60.39
C ALA A 389 -4.55 3.73 61.56
N ARG A 390 -3.68 2.71 61.39
CA ARG A 390 -3.34 1.76 62.46
C ARG A 390 -2.66 2.40 63.68
N LYS A 391 -1.79 3.40 63.47
CA LYS A 391 -1.18 4.15 64.58
C LYS A 391 -2.19 5.02 65.33
N SER A 392 -3.16 5.58 64.61
CA SER A 392 -4.28 6.35 65.20
C SER A 392 -5.15 5.48 66.10
N GLU A 393 -5.46 4.24 65.71
CA GLU A 393 -6.20 3.29 66.56
C GLU A 393 -5.43 2.90 67.84
N PHE A 394 -4.10 2.80 67.77
CA PHE A 394 -3.25 2.47 68.93
C PHE A 394 -3.04 3.63 69.91
N ILE A 395 -3.19 4.89 69.48
CA ILE A 395 -3.09 6.08 70.35
C ILE A 395 -4.44 6.41 70.99
N ALA A 396 -5.55 5.86 70.47
CA ALA A 396 -6.91 6.09 70.95
C ALA A 396 -7.46 4.97 71.88
N SER A 397 -6.65 3.99 72.27
CA SER A 397 -6.99 3.07 73.37
C SER A 397 -6.24 3.50 74.64
N PRO A 398 -6.94 3.73 75.77
CA PRO A 398 -6.38 4.26 77.02
C PRO A 398 -5.40 3.32 77.73
#